data_AF-A0A2E4HXI8-F1
#
_entry.id   AF-A0A2E4HXI8-F1
#
_cell.length_a   1.000
_cell.length_b   1.000
_cell.length_c   1.000
_cell.angle_alpha   90.00
_cell.angle_beta   90.00
_cell.angle_gamma   90.00
#
_symmetry.space_group_name_H-M   'P 1'
#
loop_
_entity.id
_entity.type
_entity.pdbx_description
1 polymer ?
#
loop_
_entity_poly.entity_id
_entity_poly.type
_entity_poly.pdbx_seq_one_letter_code
_entity_poly.pdbx_strand_id
1 'polypeptide(L)'
;MMITTTPGNIAGHRIVKTHGLVRGNTLRARHVGRDIMAGLRSMVGGEITDYTKMLAEAREQALDRMVEEASQMGANAVIGIQFATAYVMANVAEVLVYGTAVTIEPE
;
A
#
# COMPACT_ATOMS: atom_id res chain seq x y z
N MET A 1 4.58 -17.49 2.83
CA MET A 1 3.58 -16.47 3.21
C MET A 1 4.35 -15.34 3.90
N MET A 2 4.20 -14.10 3.42
CA MET A 2 4.86 -12.92 4.00
C MET A 2 3.96 -12.34 5.10
N ILE A 3 4.50 -12.09 6.29
CA ILE A 3 3.76 -11.41 7.36
C ILE A 3 3.97 -9.90 7.20
N THR A 4 2.89 -9.14 7.15
CA THR A 4 2.93 -7.67 7.03
C THR A 4 2.24 -7.03 8.24
N THR A 5 2.87 -6.02 8.85
CA THR A 5 2.29 -5.37 10.03
C THR A 5 2.72 -3.90 10.16
N THR A 6 1.88 -3.11 10.81
CA THR A 6 2.14 -1.68 11.07
C THR A 6 3.01 -1.40 12.30
N PRO A 7 2.99 -2.19 13.40
CA PRO A 7 3.95 -2.04 14.47
C PRO A 7 5.37 -2.46 14.05
N GLY A 8 6.36 -2.07 14.84
CA GLY A 8 7.76 -2.45 14.63
C GLY A 8 8.12 -3.88 15.08
N ASN A 9 7.15 -4.66 15.54
CA ASN A 9 7.34 -6.02 16.04
C ASN A 9 6.15 -6.92 15.71
N ILE A 10 6.35 -8.23 15.86
CA ILE A 10 5.32 -9.26 15.68
C ILE A 10 5.28 -10.08 16.96
N ALA A 11 4.11 -10.19 17.59
CA ALA A 11 3.98 -10.91 18.86
C ALA A 11 4.37 -12.39 18.71
N GLY A 12 5.08 -12.93 19.71
CA GLY A 12 5.56 -14.31 19.71
C GLY A 12 6.66 -14.61 18.68
N HIS A 13 7.27 -13.58 18.10
CA HIS A 13 8.36 -13.72 17.14
C HIS A 13 9.50 -12.75 17.45
N ARG A 14 10.73 -13.22 17.28
CA ARG A 14 11.93 -12.39 17.35
C ARG A 14 12.46 -12.08 15.95
N ILE A 15 12.99 -10.87 15.75
CA ILE A 15 13.67 -10.48 14.51
C ILE A 15 15.09 -11.05 14.55
N VAL A 16 15.45 -11.88 13.57
CA VAL A 16 16.78 -12.50 13.46
C VAL A 16 17.66 -11.82 12.40
N LYS A 17 17.06 -11.09 11.46
CA LYS A 17 17.78 -10.30 10.46
C LYS A 17 16.93 -9.13 9.96
N THR A 18 17.57 -7.98 9.78
CA THR A 18 16.98 -6.82 9.07
C THR A 18 17.59 -6.74 7.68
N HIS A 19 16.74 -6.71 6.64
CA HIS A 19 17.17 -6.61 5.25
C HIS A 19 17.19 -5.15 4.75
N GLY A 20 16.32 -4.30 5.29
CA GLY A 20 16.31 -2.86 5.00
C GLY A 20 14.93 -2.36 4.55
N LEU A 21 14.92 -1.17 3.96
CA LEU A 21 13.72 -0.52 3.44
C LEU A 21 13.17 -1.30 2.23
N VAL A 22 11.86 -1.49 2.20
CA VAL A 22 11.11 -1.95 1.03
C VAL A 22 9.94 -1.02 0.76
N ARG A 23 9.49 -0.95 -0.49
CA ARG A 23 8.46 -0.04 -0.96
C ARG A 23 7.72 -0.60 -2.16
N GLY A 24 6.48 -0.15 -2.31
CA GLY A 24 5.71 -0.36 -3.52
C GLY A 24 4.88 0.88 -3.78
N ASN A 25 4.84 1.31 -5.03
CA ASN A 25 4.03 2.45 -5.42
C ASN A 25 3.16 2.13 -6.63
N THR A 26 2.10 2.90 -6.81
CA THR A 26 1.29 2.85 -8.02
C THR A 26 0.72 4.23 -8.34
N LEU A 27 0.61 4.53 -9.63
CA LEU A 27 0.04 5.77 -10.12
C LEU A 27 -1.37 5.50 -10.66
N ARG A 28 -2.31 6.39 -10.34
CA ARG A 28 -3.69 6.34 -10.84
C ARG A 28 -4.07 7.68 -11.44
N ALA A 29 -4.36 7.67 -12.74
CA ALA A 29 -4.88 8.82 -13.45
C ALA A 29 -6.41 8.89 -13.30
N ARG A 30 -6.94 10.08 -12.97
CA ARG A 30 -8.37 10.36 -12.85
C ARG A 30 -9.11 10.41 -14.20
N HIS A 31 -8.53 9.95 -15.31
CA HIS A 31 -9.27 9.88 -16.59
C HIS A 31 -10.48 8.94 -16.54
N VAL A 32 -10.56 8.07 -15.52
CA VAL A 32 -11.76 7.28 -15.16
C VAL A 32 -12.87 8.16 -14.52
N GLY A 33 -12.57 9.40 -14.14
CA GLY A 33 -13.44 10.31 -13.38
C GLY A 33 -14.40 11.17 -14.19
N ARG A 34 -14.24 11.27 -15.52
CA ARG A 34 -15.10 12.12 -16.36
C ARG A 34 -16.54 11.58 -16.42
N ASP A 35 -16.69 10.26 -16.42
CA ASP A 35 -18.01 9.60 -16.40
C ASP A 35 -18.61 9.57 -14.98
N ILE A 36 -17.77 9.47 -13.94
CA ILE A 36 -18.21 9.46 -12.53
C ILE A 36 -18.72 10.85 -12.08
N MET A 37 -18.11 11.94 -12.55
CA MET A 37 -18.59 13.30 -12.25
C MET A 37 -20.01 13.58 -12.79
N ALA A 38 -20.43 12.92 -13.87
CA ALA A 38 -21.79 13.06 -14.38
C ALA A 38 -22.83 12.43 -13.43
N GLY A 39 -22.46 11.35 -12.73
CA GLY A 39 -23.28 10.70 -11.70
C GLY A 39 -23.23 11.37 -10.32
N LEU A 40 -22.15 12.09 -10.00
CA LEU A 40 -21.96 12.75 -8.68
C LEU A 40 -22.76 14.04 -8.49
N ARG A 41 -23.31 14.66 -9.55
CA ARG A 41 -24.17 15.84 -9.40
C ARG A 41 -25.43 15.57 -8.58
N SER A 42 -25.80 14.31 -8.33
CA SER A 42 -26.92 13.92 -7.47
C SER A 42 -26.52 13.51 -6.05
N MET A 43 -25.22 13.39 -5.73
CA MET A 43 -24.74 12.94 -4.41
C MET A 43 -24.21 14.10 -3.58
N VAL A 44 -25.06 14.66 -2.71
CA VAL A 44 -24.65 15.60 -1.67
C VAL A 44 -23.99 14.81 -0.52
N GLY A 45 -22.68 14.95 -0.35
CA GLY A 45 -21.94 14.59 0.88
C GLY A 45 -21.61 13.11 1.11
N GLY A 46 -21.84 12.23 0.14
CA GLY A 46 -21.57 10.78 0.25
C GLY A 46 -20.19 10.34 -0.25
N GLU A 47 -19.82 9.10 0.07
CA GLU A 47 -18.63 8.43 -0.47
C GLU A 47 -18.72 8.28 -1.99
N ILE A 48 -17.60 8.48 -2.68
CA ILE A 48 -17.51 8.27 -4.13
C ILE A 48 -17.07 6.83 -4.39
N THR A 49 -18.03 5.90 -4.42
CA THR A 49 -17.78 4.44 -4.44
C THR A 49 -16.75 3.99 -5.48
N ASP A 50 -16.82 4.52 -6.71
CA ASP A 50 -15.86 4.15 -7.77
C ASP A 50 -14.44 4.63 -7.47
N TYR A 51 -14.28 5.81 -6.86
CA TYR A 51 -12.97 6.31 -6.44
C TYR A 51 -12.44 5.52 -5.23
N THR A 52 -13.30 5.14 -4.28
CA THR A 52 -12.92 4.27 -3.17
C THR A 52 -12.42 2.93 -3.70
N LYS A 53 -13.16 2.32 -4.62
CA LYS A 53 -12.76 1.05 -5.25
C LYS A 53 -11.42 1.17 -5.95
N MET A 54 -11.24 2.22 -6.76
CA MET A 54 -9.97 2.50 -7.43
C MET A 54 -8.80 2.67 -6.44
N LEU A 55 -9.01 3.36 -5.31
CA LEU A 55 -8.00 3.53 -4.27
C LEU A 55 -7.71 2.22 -3.52
N ALA A 56 -8.72 1.38 -3.29
CA ALA A 56 -8.52 0.06 -2.70
C ALA A 56 -7.62 -0.80 -3.60
N GLU A 57 -7.95 -0.91 -4.89
CA GLU A 57 -7.13 -1.63 -5.87
C GLU A 57 -5.70 -1.07 -5.99
N ALA A 58 -5.55 0.25 -5.85
CA ALA A 58 -4.24 0.89 -5.84
C ALA A 58 -3.40 0.50 -4.61
N ARG A 59 -4.02 0.40 -3.42
CA ARG A 59 -3.34 -0.03 -2.19
C ARG A 59 -2.90 -1.48 -2.27
N GLU A 60 -3.75 -2.38 -2.76
CA GLU A 60 -3.39 -3.79 -2.93
C GLU A 60 -2.21 -3.94 -3.89
N GLN A 61 -2.24 -3.27 -5.04
CA GLN A 61 -1.12 -3.33 -5.99
C GLN A 61 0.19 -2.77 -5.41
N ALA A 62 0.11 -1.68 -4.63
CA ALA A 62 1.28 -1.13 -3.96
C ALA A 62 1.83 -2.10 -2.91
N LEU A 63 0.95 -2.76 -2.14
CA LEU A 63 1.32 -3.75 -1.14
C LEU A 63 1.99 -4.98 -1.78
N ASP A 64 1.43 -5.50 -2.87
CA ASP A 64 1.99 -6.63 -3.62
C ASP A 64 3.43 -6.34 -4.08
N ARG A 65 3.67 -5.13 -4.62
CA ARG A 65 5.01 -4.71 -5.07
C ARG A 65 6.01 -4.64 -3.91
N MET A 66 5.60 -4.11 -2.76
CA MET A 66 6.45 -4.06 -1.57
C MET A 66 6.77 -5.46 -1.03
N VAL A 67 5.78 -6.36 -1.03
CA VAL A 67 5.96 -7.76 -0.63
C VAL A 67 6.87 -8.51 -1.60
N GLU A 68 6.78 -8.23 -2.90
CA GLU A 68 7.66 -8.79 -3.92
C GLU A 68 9.11 -8.32 -3.70
N GLU A 69 9.34 -7.03 -3.46
CA GLU A 69 10.68 -6.50 -3.12
C GLU A 69 11.23 -7.17 -1.85
N ALA A 70 10.42 -7.30 -0.79
CA ALA A 70 10.82 -7.99 0.44
C ALA A 70 11.17 -9.47 0.20
N SER A 71 10.40 -10.15 -0.65
CA SER A 71 10.65 -11.54 -1.02
C SER A 71 11.97 -11.70 -1.78
N GLN A 72 12.31 -10.76 -2.68
CA GLN A 72 13.58 -10.76 -3.40
C GLN A 72 14.79 -10.56 -2.48
N MET A 73 14.60 -9.91 -1.32
CA MET A 73 15.62 -9.77 -0.28
C MET A 73 15.75 -11.01 0.63
N GLY A 74 14.86 -12.00 0.49
CA GLY A 74 14.81 -13.17 1.37
C GLY A 74 14.19 -12.89 2.73
N ALA A 75 13.39 -11.83 2.85
CA ALA A 75 12.60 -11.57 4.05
C ALA A 75 11.41 -12.52 4.15
N ASN A 76 10.90 -12.72 5.38
CA ASN A 76 9.63 -13.42 5.63
C ASN A 76 8.59 -12.53 6.33
N ALA A 77 8.97 -11.30 6.69
CA ALA A 77 8.03 -10.29 7.16
C ALA A 77 8.44 -8.87 6.76
N VAL A 78 7.45 -7.97 6.73
CA VAL A 78 7.62 -6.52 6.65
C VAL A 78 6.92 -5.87 7.85
N ILE A 79 7.69 -5.13 8.64
CA ILE A 79 7.22 -4.44 9.85
C ILE A 79 7.23 -2.92 9.62
N GLY A 80 6.55 -2.18 10.49
CA GLY A 80 6.55 -0.72 10.44
C GLY A 80 5.93 -0.16 9.16
N ILE A 81 4.95 -0.86 8.59
CA ILE A 81 4.34 -0.47 7.33
C ILE A 81 3.61 0.87 7.47
N GLN A 82 3.84 1.75 6.50
CA GLN A 82 3.17 3.03 6.36
C GLN A 82 2.65 3.21 4.93
N PHE A 83 1.45 3.78 4.82
CA PHE A 83 0.89 4.21 3.54
C PHE A 83 1.02 5.73 3.42
N ALA A 84 1.41 6.19 2.24
CA ALA A 84 1.46 7.59 1.87
C ALA A 84 0.76 7.78 0.52
N THR A 85 0.00 8.87 0.39
CA THR A 85 -0.67 9.23 -0.85
C THR A 85 -0.24 10.64 -1.23
N ALA A 86 0.17 10.84 -2.48
CA ALA A 86 0.61 12.14 -2.99
C ALA A 86 -0.04 12.45 -4.34
N TYR A 87 -0.30 13.74 -4.61
CA TYR A 87 -0.68 14.19 -5.95
C TYR A 87 0.59 14.54 -6.71
N VAL A 88 0.97 13.70 -7.68
CA VAL A 88 2.21 13.86 -8.44
C VAL A 88 2.00 14.79 -9.65
N MET A 89 0.79 14.78 -10.23
CA MET A 89 0.40 15.63 -11.35
C MET A 89 -1.07 16.01 -11.25
N ALA A 90 -1.49 16.98 -12.06
CA ALA A 90 -2.91 17.26 -12.26
C ALA A 90 -3.62 15.95 -12.63
N ASN A 91 -4.61 15.58 -11.83
CA ASN A 91 -5.40 14.37 -12.03
C ASN A 91 -4.63 13.05 -11.94
N VAL A 92 -3.47 13.01 -11.28
CA VAL A 92 -2.76 11.74 -10.98
C VAL A 92 -2.41 11.69 -9.50
N ALA A 93 -2.81 10.61 -8.84
CA ALA A 93 -2.42 10.32 -7.46
C ALA A 93 -1.48 9.11 -7.42
N GLU A 94 -0.45 9.21 -6.59
CA GLU A 94 0.40 8.09 -6.18
C GLU A 94 -0.12 7.51 -4.87
N VAL A 95 -0.18 6.19 -4.80
CA VAL A 95 -0.27 5.44 -3.55
C VAL A 95 1.07 4.74 -3.36
N LEU A 96 1.77 5.10 -2.29
CA LEU A 96 3.04 4.54 -1.85
C LEU A 96 2.80 3.75 -0.56
N VAL A 97 3.39 2.58 -0.45
CA VAL A 97 3.53 1.84 0.81
C VAL A 97 5.00 1.53 1.01
N TYR A 98 5.47 1.61 2.26
CA TYR A 98 6.85 1.27 2.60
C TYR A 98 6.93 0.71 4.02
N GLY A 99 8.01 -0.01 4.30
CA GLY A 99 8.28 -0.61 5.60
C GLY A 99 9.68 -1.19 5.68
N THR A 100 9.96 -1.97 6.73
CA THR A 100 11.25 -2.64 6.92
C THR A 100 11.11 -4.14 6.71
N ALA A 101 11.83 -4.68 5.74
CA ALA A 101 11.91 -6.11 5.49
C ALA A 101 12.81 -6.79 6.52
N VAL A 102 12.31 -7.87 7.13
CA VAL A 102 12.98 -8.62 8.20
C VAL A 102 12.80 -10.13 8.02
N THR A 103 13.71 -10.90 8.60
CA THR A 103 13.49 -12.32 8.89
C THR A 103 13.13 -12.46 10.36
N ILE A 104 12.03 -13.13 10.64
CA ILE A 104 11.56 -13.46 11.99
C ILE A 104 11.53 -14.98 12.21
N GLU A 105 11.63 -15.38 13.47
CA GLU A 105 11.45 -16.75 13.95
C GLU A 105 10.54 -16.74 15.19
N PRO A 106 9.79 -17.81 15.48
CA PRO A 106 9.11 -17.96 16.76
C PRO A 106 10.09 -17.78 17.93
N GLU A 107 9.61 -17.18 19.02
CA GLU A 107 10.36 -17.08 20.28
C GLU A 107 10.64 -18.44 20.92
#